data_AF-A0A2S8H4E1-F1
#
_entry.id   AF-A0A2S8H4E1-F1
#
_cell.length_a   1.000
_cell.length_b   1.000
_cell.length_c   1.000
_cell.angle_alpha   90.00
_cell.angle_beta   90.00
_cell.angle_gamma   90.00
#
_symmetry.space_group_name_H-M   'P 1'
#
loop_
_entity.id
_entity.type
_entity.pdbx_description
1 polymer ?
#
loop_
_entity_poly.entity_id
_entity_poly.type
_entity_poly.pdbx_seq_one_letter_code
_entity_poly.pdbx_strand_id
1 'polypeptide(L)'
;MSIGLFHTRLNVSSHLLGAPVLTLDLLVDTVNKKVSGVASIFQSTYPPLNFRARVWGSYSEAKLIPEAESHILLSLDGSPSGPYSQIAQTFDLRGILGADWASGFADYKYFDQDHWTTVRHAAVSQAPVIERPEHPHHAVPLYAVAVQQAQTSGDLAQLKSVVSQGEQQLANSGALRSALDQLNAEIARLEAR
;
A
#
# COMPACT_ATOMS: atom_id res chain seq x y z
N MET A 1 1.05 -11.10 25.00
CA MET A 1 1.85 -11.72 23.91
C MET A 1 2.75 -10.62 23.36
N SER A 2 4.07 -10.82 23.29
CA SER A 2 4.97 -9.79 22.77
C SER A 2 5.10 -9.96 21.26
N ILE A 3 4.29 -9.22 20.50
CA ILE A 3 4.40 -9.13 19.05
C ILE A 3 5.09 -7.79 18.79
N GLY A 4 6.41 -7.78 18.65
CA GLY A 4 7.20 -6.53 18.67
C GLY A 4 6.71 -5.47 17.69
N LEU A 5 6.27 -5.88 16.50
CA LEU A 5 5.76 -5.00 15.46
C LEU A 5 4.87 -5.82 14.52
N PHE A 6 3.67 -5.34 14.18
CA PHE A 6 2.84 -5.98 13.16
C PHE A 6 2.06 -4.96 12.34
N HIS A 7 1.69 -5.38 11.12
CA HIS A 7 0.87 -4.58 10.21
C HIS A 7 -0.58 -5.05 10.27
N THR A 8 -1.53 -4.12 10.28
CA THR A 8 -2.96 -4.39 10.13
C THR A 8 -3.58 -3.39 9.17
N ARG A 9 -4.51 -3.87 8.33
CA ARG A 9 -5.32 -3.03 7.45
C ARG A 9 -6.78 -3.13 7.85
N LEU A 10 -7.40 -1.98 8.10
CA LEU A 10 -8.77 -1.87 8.58
C LEU A 10 -9.61 -0.99 7.66
N ASN A 11 -10.84 -1.42 7.42
CA ASN A 11 -11.86 -0.63 6.75
C ASN A 11 -12.87 -0.14 7.78
N VAL A 12 -13.12 1.16 7.78
CA VAL A 12 -14.06 1.85 8.65
C VAL A 12 -15.16 2.45 7.78
N SER A 13 -16.39 1.97 7.94
CA SER A 13 -17.52 2.42 7.12
C SER A 13 -18.84 2.44 7.90
N SER A 14 -19.77 3.28 7.46
CA SER A 14 -21.14 3.34 8.00
C SER A 14 -22.10 2.35 7.33
N HIS A 15 -21.62 1.52 6.39
CA HIS A 15 -22.44 0.59 5.58
C HIS A 15 -23.58 1.26 4.77
N LEU A 16 -23.55 2.58 4.62
CA LEU A 16 -24.46 3.32 3.75
C LEU A 16 -23.90 3.36 2.32
N LEU A 17 -24.77 3.18 1.32
CA LEU A 17 -24.39 3.28 -0.08
C LEU A 17 -23.89 4.70 -0.39
N GLY A 18 -22.69 4.79 -0.98
CA GLY A 18 -22.08 6.08 -1.29
C GLY A 18 -21.47 6.82 -0.09
N ALA A 19 -21.50 6.27 1.12
CA ALA A 19 -20.80 6.90 2.23
C ALA A 19 -19.27 6.79 2.07
N PRO A 20 -18.50 7.73 2.68
CA PRO A 20 -17.05 7.63 2.70
C PRO A 20 -16.59 6.32 3.36
N VAL A 21 -15.63 5.66 2.73
CA VAL A 21 -14.93 4.50 3.29
C VAL A 21 -13.53 4.93 3.69
N LEU A 22 -13.21 4.80 4.98
CA LEU A 22 -11.87 5.02 5.50
C LEU A 22 -11.11 3.69 5.50
N THR A 23 -9.95 3.67 4.85
CA THR A 23 -8.97 2.58 4.92
C THR A 23 -7.80 3.03 5.77
N LEU A 24 -7.48 2.25 6.80
CA LEU A 24 -6.34 2.44 7.69
C LEU A 24 -5.30 1.36 7.41
N ASP A 25 -4.12 1.78 7.00
CA ASP A 25 -2.92 0.95 6.91
C ASP A 25 -2.03 1.26 8.10
N LEU A 26 -2.05 0.40 9.12
CA LEU A 26 -1.43 0.66 10.42
C LEU A 26 -0.29 -0.29 10.69
N LEU A 27 0.80 0.26 11.21
CA LEU A 27 1.91 -0.41 11.83
C LEU A 27 1.82 -0.21 13.35
N VAL A 28 1.62 -1.31 14.07
CA VAL A 28 1.41 -1.34 15.51
C VAL A 28 2.68 -1.83 16.20
N ASP A 29 3.25 -0.98 17.04
CA ASP A 29 4.35 -1.31 17.94
C ASP A 29 3.77 -1.59 19.33
N THR A 30 3.74 -2.87 19.70
CA THR A 30 3.15 -3.28 20.98
C THR A 30 4.05 -3.04 22.17
N VAL A 31 5.36 -2.87 21.95
CA VAL A 31 6.34 -2.62 23.00
C VAL A 31 6.21 -1.17 23.47
N ASN A 32 6.14 -0.24 22.53
CA ASN A 32 6.05 1.19 22.82
C ASN A 32 4.60 1.72 22.89
N LYS A 33 3.60 0.86 22.64
CA LYS A 33 2.17 1.22 22.54
C LYS A 33 1.91 2.35 21.55
N LYS A 34 2.64 2.33 20.43
CA LYS A 34 2.56 3.33 19.38
C LYS A 34 1.95 2.73 18.12
N VAL A 35 1.24 3.59 17.41
CA VAL A 35 0.65 3.25 16.11
C VAL A 35 1.07 4.32 15.11
N SER A 36 1.46 3.89 13.92
CA SER A 36 1.78 4.79 12.82
C SER A 36 1.26 4.20 11.52
N GLY A 37 1.01 5.01 10.50
CA GLY A 37 0.44 4.48 9.28
C GLY A 37 -0.09 5.53 8.32
N VAL A 38 -1.05 5.12 7.50
CA VAL A 38 -1.74 5.95 6.53
C VAL A 38 -3.24 5.76 6.67
N ALA A 39 -3.97 6.88 6.70
CA ALA A 39 -5.41 6.92 6.55
C ALA A 39 -5.75 7.40 5.13
N SER A 40 -6.61 6.68 4.44
CA SER A 40 -7.13 7.03 3.12
C SER A 40 -8.65 7.01 3.17
N ILE A 41 -9.32 8.09 2.77
CA ILE A 41 -10.79 8.14 2.70
C ILE A 41 -11.19 8.30 1.24
N PHE A 42 -12.10 7.44 0.80
CA PHE A 42 -12.63 7.46 -0.55
C PHE A 42 -14.15 7.51 -0.55
N GLN A 43 -14.71 8.37 -1.38
CA GLN A 43 -16.13 8.44 -1.69
C GLN A 43 -16.32 8.62 -3.20
N SER A 44 -17.08 7.73 -3.83
CA SER A 44 -17.34 7.80 -5.27
C SER A 44 -18.59 8.61 -5.64
N THR A 45 -19.51 8.82 -4.70
CA THR A 45 -20.75 9.59 -4.91
C THR A 45 -20.52 11.07 -4.62
N TYR A 46 -21.30 11.94 -5.26
CA TYR A 46 -21.15 13.39 -5.10
C TYR A 46 -21.46 13.86 -3.67
N PRO A 47 -20.60 14.70 -3.05
CA PRO A 47 -19.31 15.16 -3.57
C PRO A 47 -18.24 14.06 -3.49
N PRO A 48 -17.49 13.78 -4.58
CA PRO A 48 -16.45 12.76 -4.55
C PRO A 48 -15.32 13.20 -3.60
N LEU A 49 -14.77 12.26 -2.86
CA LEU A 49 -13.72 12.49 -1.88
C LEU A 49 -12.54 11.57 -2.14
N ASN A 50 -11.34 12.14 -2.14
CA ASN A 50 -10.08 11.40 -2.10
C ASN A 50 -9.14 12.10 -1.12
N PHE A 51 -9.14 11.62 0.11
CA PHE A 51 -8.36 12.17 1.20
C PHE A 51 -7.25 11.20 1.61
N ARG A 52 -6.08 11.73 1.95
CA ARG A 52 -4.97 10.93 2.46
C ARG A 52 -4.21 11.69 3.55
N ALA A 53 -3.93 11.01 4.65
CA ALA A 53 -3.09 11.52 5.72
C ALA A 53 -2.13 10.44 6.23
N ARG A 54 -0.92 10.86 6.64
CA ARG A 54 -0.09 10.03 7.52
C ARG A 54 -0.66 10.14 8.92
N VAL A 55 -0.83 9.01 9.58
CA VAL A 55 -1.40 8.94 10.93
C VAL A 55 -0.38 8.43 11.93
N TRP A 56 -0.50 8.91 13.15
CA TRP A 56 0.31 8.49 14.28
C TRP A 56 -0.50 8.60 15.56
N GLY A 57 -0.13 7.84 16.57
CA GLY A 57 -0.78 7.91 17.85
C GLY A 57 -0.40 6.77 18.77
N SER A 58 -1.35 6.36 19.59
CA SER A 58 -1.15 5.34 20.60
C SER A 58 -2.40 4.49 20.77
N TYR A 59 -2.21 3.34 21.39
CA TYR A 59 -3.32 2.51 21.82
C TYR A 59 -3.20 2.17 23.30
N SER A 60 -4.33 1.91 23.94
CA SER A 60 -4.38 1.33 25.28
C SER A 60 -5.33 0.14 25.29
N GLU A 61 -5.09 -0.78 26.22
CA GLU A 61 -5.96 -1.94 26.44
C GLU A 61 -6.79 -1.66 27.69
N ALA A 62 -8.09 -1.86 27.59
CA ALA A 62 -9.04 -1.67 28.67
C ALA A 62 -9.84 -2.96 28.89
N LYS A 63 -9.96 -3.36 30.16
CA LYS A 63 -10.90 -4.37 30.61
C LYS A 63 -11.90 -3.70 31.53
N LEU A 64 -13.19 -3.83 31.24
CA LEU A 64 -14.25 -3.24 32.06
C LEU A 64 -14.38 -4.00 33.41
N ILE A 65 -14.23 -5.31 33.38
CA ILE A 65 -14.16 -6.20 34.54
C ILE A 65 -13.13 -7.32 34.26
N PRO A 66 -12.55 -7.99 35.27
CA PRO A 66 -11.51 -9.00 35.07
C PRO A 66 -11.92 -10.14 34.13
N GLU A 67 -13.20 -10.48 34.12
CA GLU A 67 -13.84 -11.54 33.33
C GLU A 67 -14.35 -11.05 31.96
N ALA A 68 -14.36 -9.75 31.71
CA ALA A 68 -14.82 -9.18 30.44
C ALA A 68 -13.75 -9.22 29.36
N GLU A 69 -14.24 -9.11 28.13
CA GLU A 69 -13.42 -8.99 26.93
C GLU A 69 -12.53 -7.74 27.00
N SER A 70 -11.26 -7.94 26.63
CA SER A 70 -10.32 -6.83 26.45
C SER A 70 -10.68 -6.03 25.22
N HIS A 71 -10.75 -4.72 25.37
CA HIS A 71 -10.96 -3.78 24.28
C HIS A 71 -9.71 -2.93 24.07
N ILE A 72 -9.47 -2.54 22.83
CA ILE A 72 -8.36 -1.69 22.44
C ILE A 72 -8.90 -0.30 22.13
N LEU A 73 -8.45 0.68 22.90
CA LEU A 73 -8.74 2.09 22.65
C LEU A 73 -7.67 2.65 21.74
N LEU A 74 -8.04 2.95 20.51
CA LEU A 74 -7.17 3.50 19.48
C LEU A 74 -7.34 5.03 19.42
N SER A 75 -6.22 5.75 19.41
CA SER A 75 -6.19 7.20 19.25
C SER A 75 -5.18 7.57 18.18
N LEU A 76 -5.64 8.18 17.10
CA LEU A 76 -4.81 8.57 15.97
C LEU A 76 -5.04 10.04 15.62
N ASP A 77 -3.95 10.75 15.42
CA ASP A 77 -3.89 12.06 14.82
C ASP A 77 -3.24 11.92 13.43
N GLY A 78 -3.56 12.80 12.49
CA GLY A 78 -2.97 12.73 11.16
C GLY A 78 -2.85 14.05 10.42
N SER A 79 -1.85 14.11 9.54
CA SER A 79 -1.59 15.23 8.64
C SER A 79 -0.98 14.71 7.32
N PRO A 80 -0.93 15.52 6.26
CA PRO A 80 -0.26 15.14 5.01
C PRO A 80 1.25 14.89 5.21
N SER A 81 1.84 15.58 6.19
CA SER A 81 3.29 15.68 6.36
C SER A 81 3.86 14.85 7.51
N GLY A 82 3.01 14.22 8.34
CA GLY A 82 3.43 13.38 9.45
C GLY A 82 3.65 14.14 10.77
N PRO A 83 4.11 13.44 11.83
CA PRO A 83 4.11 13.94 13.21
C PRO A 83 5.10 15.08 13.49
N TYR A 84 6.17 15.19 12.72
CA TYR A 84 7.22 16.20 12.93
C TYR A 84 7.01 17.47 12.10
N SER A 85 5.91 17.54 11.35
CA SER A 85 5.59 18.70 10.53
C SER A 85 4.88 19.78 11.35
N GLN A 86 5.10 21.03 10.97
CA GLN A 86 4.34 22.18 11.50
C GLN A 86 3.00 22.39 10.76
N ILE A 87 2.68 21.56 9.77
CA ILE A 87 1.39 21.62 9.07
C ILE A 87 0.28 21.18 10.02
N ALA A 88 -0.85 21.89 9.95
CA ALA A 88 -2.02 21.59 10.76
C ALA A 88 -2.48 20.14 10.60
N GLN A 89 -2.99 19.59 11.71
CA GLN A 89 -3.65 18.29 11.73
C GLN A 89 -4.91 18.35 10.86
N THR A 90 -5.07 17.38 9.97
CA THR A 90 -6.21 17.27 9.06
C THR A 90 -7.05 16.01 9.30
N PHE A 91 -6.67 15.20 10.29
CA PHE A 91 -7.35 13.94 10.62
C PHE A 91 -7.26 13.65 12.13
N ASP A 92 -8.34 13.15 12.72
CA ASP A 92 -8.39 12.61 14.09
C ASP A 92 -9.33 11.41 14.11
N LEU A 93 -8.95 10.37 14.84
CA LEU A 93 -9.73 9.16 15.01
C LEU A 93 -9.65 8.65 16.45
N ARG A 94 -10.80 8.25 16.96
CA ARG A 94 -10.98 7.54 18.23
C ARG A 94 -11.71 6.25 17.95
N GLY A 95 -11.06 5.12 18.21
CA GLY A 95 -11.58 3.79 17.93
C GLY A 95 -11.64 2.93 19.17
N ILE A 96 -12.60 2.02 19.20
CA ILE A 96 -12.68 0.91 20.15
C ILE A 96 -12.68 -0.35 19.30
N LEU A 97 -11.62 -1.15 19.42
CA LEU A 97 -11.45 -2.40 18.70
C LEU A 97 -11.52 -3.60 19.66
N GLY A 98 -11.84 -4.76 19.12
CA GLY A 98 -11.62 -6.04 19.79
C GLY A 98 -10.13 -6.29 20.03
N ALA A 99 -9.82 -7.19 20.96
CA ALA A 99 -8.45 -7.60 21.27
C ALA A 99 -7.66 -8.17 20.07
N ASP A 100 -8.38 -8.59 19.02
CA ASP A 100 -7.86 -9.15 17.79
C ASP A 100 -7.45 -8.08 16.74
N TRP A 101 -7.67 -6.80 17.02
CA TRP A 101 -7.46 -5.69 16.07
C TRP A 101 -8.27 -5.81 14.77
N ALA A 102 -9.28 -6.68 14.68
CA ALA A 102 -9.95 -6.99 13.42
C ALA A 102 -11.32 -6.33 13.27
N SER A 103 -11.99 -6.02 14.39
CA SER A 103 -13.34 -5.47 14.39
C SER A 103 -13.55 -4.45 15.50
N GLY A 104 -14.59 -3.63 15.39
CA GLY A 104 -14.95 -2.64 16.40
C GLY A 104 -15.74 -1.46 15.82
N PHE A 105 -15.63 -0.31 16.49
CA PHE A 105 -16.25 0.94 16.07
C PHE A 105 -15.28 2.10 16.19
N ALA A 106 -15.40 3.08 15.30
CA ALA A 106 -14.60 4.29 15.36
C ALA A 106 -15.38 5.54 14.99
N ASP A 107 -15.02 6.61 15.68
CA ASP A 107 -15.35 7.99 15.32
C ASP A 107 -14.13 8.60 14.67
N TYR A 108 -14.32 9.29 13.55
CA TYR A 108 -13.23 10.01 12.91
C TYR A 108 -13.72 11.33 12.33
N LYS A 109 -12.79 12.28 12.23
CA LYS A 109 -13.00 13.54 11.54
C LYS A 109 -11.84 13.82 10.61
N TYR A 110 -12.14 14.43 9.49
CA TYR A 110 -11.17 14.85 8.50
C TYR A 110 -11.48 16.25 8.02
N PHE A 111 -10.43 16.98 7.65
CA PHE A 111 -10.53 18.33 7.12
C PHE A 111 -10.47 18.29 5.60
N ASP A 112 -11.55 18.71 4.95
CA ASP A 112 -11.68 18.78 3.50
C ASP A 112 -12.39 20.08 3.11
N GLN A 113 -11.93 20.75 2.05
CA GLN A 113 -12.53 21.98 1.52
C GLN A 113 -12.89 23.03 2.59
N ASP A 114 -11.93 23.32 3.48
CA ASP A 114 -12.06 24.26 4.60
C ASP A 114 -13.13 23.90 5.66
N HIS A 115 -13.58 22.64 5.69
CA HIS A 115 -14.58 22.15 6.64
C HIS A 115 -14.15 20.83 7.31
N TRP A 116 -14.48 20.69 8.60
CA TRP A 116 -14.31 19.43 9.33
C TRP A 116 -15.54 18.55 9.17
N THR A 117 -15.40 17.43 8.48
CA THR A 117 -16.45 16.43 8.38
C THR A 117 -16.23 15.35 9.42
N THR A 118 -17.27 15.06 10.21
CA THR A 118 -17.22 14.04 11.28
C THR A 118 -18.09 12.86 10.91
N VAL A 119 -17.52 11.67 10.99
CA VAL A 119 -18.22 10.39 10.85
C VAL A 119 -18.21 9.71 12.21
N ARG A 120 -19.40 9.34 12.68
CA ARG A 120 -19.60 8.75 14.01
C ARG A 120 -20.03 7.31 13.90
N HIS A 121 -19.61 6.51 14.87
CA HIS A 121 -20.00 5.13 15.08
C HIS A 121 -19.88 4.29 13.81
N ALA A 122 -18.81 4.50 13.05
CA ALA A 122 -18.54 3.71 11.86
C ALA A 122 -17.98 2.36 12.29
N ALA A 123 -18.49 1.30 11.68
CA ALA A 123 -18.06 -0.05 11.99
C ALA A 123 -16.69 -0.31 11.36
N VAL A 124 -15.81 -0.91 12.15
CA VAL A 124 -14.47 -1.33 11.75
C VAL A 124 -14.50 -2.82 11.39
N SER A 125 -13.88 -3.15 10.26
CA SER A 125 -13.71 -4.51 9.76
C SER A 125 -12.32 -4.68 9.19
N GLN A 126 -11.82 -5.91 9.17
CA GLN A 126 -10.55 -6.21 8.53
C GLN A 126 -10.67 -5.98 7.02
N ALA A 127 -9.73 -5.22 6.46
CA ALA A 127 -9.71 -5.03 5.02
C ALA A 127 -9.33 -6.35 4.32
N PRO A 128 -9.91 -6.66 3.15
CA PRO A 128 -9.54 -7.84 2.40
C PRO A 128 -8.05 -7.82 2.07
N VAL A 129 -7.41 -8.98 2.21
CA VAL A 129 -6.02 -9.16 1.80
C VAL A 129 -5.96 -8.95 0.29
N ILE A 130 -5.31 -7.87 -0.13
CA ILE A 130 -5.02 -7.66 -1.54
C ILE A 130 -3.85 -8.58 -1.86
N GLU A 131 -4.15 -9.80 -2.32
CA GLU A 131 -3.17 -10.63 -3.02
C GLU A 131 -2.75 -9.86 -4.25
N ARG A 132 -1.59 -9.21 -4.19
CA ARG A 132 -0.97 -8.73 -5.43
C ARG A 132 -0.53 -9.99 -6.15
N PRO A 133 -1.02 -10.28 -7.37
CA PRO A 133 -0.41 -11.31 -8.17
C PRO A 133 1.06 -10.94 -8.30
N GLU A 134 1.94 -11.80 -7.79
CA GLU A 134 3.35 -11.74 -8.08
C GLU A 134 3.45 -11.81 -9.60
N HIS A 135 3.72 -10.68 -10.24
CA HIS A 135 4.05 -10.72 -11.65
C HIS A 135 5.45 -11.31 -11.68
N PRO A 136 5.66 -12.51 -12.25
CA PRO A 136 7.00 -13.04 -12.38
C PRO A 136 7.77 -12.11 -13.29
N HIS A 137 8.53 -11.20 -12.71
CA HIS A 137 9.56 -10.46 -13.40
C HIS A 137 10.68 -11.46 -13.70
N HIS A 138 10.52 -12.26 -14.74
CA HIS A 138 11.64 -12.97 -15.33
C HIS A 138 12.56 -11.91 -15.91
N ALA A 139 13.58 -11.51 -15.16
CA ALA A 139 14.69 -10.77 -15.73
C ALA A 139 15.28 -11.67 -16.82
N VAL A 140 14.99 -11.38 -18.09
CA VAL A 140 15.60 -12.08 -19.23
C VAL A 140 17.03 -11.56 -19.30
N PRO A 141 18.06 -12.34 -18.90
CA PRO A 141 19.42 -11.89 -19.00
C PRO A 141 19.77 -11.63 -20.47
N LEU A 142 20.52 -10.58 -20.74
CA LEU A 142 21.15 -10.39 -22.04
C LEU A 142 22.02 -11.62 -22.38
N TYR A 143 22.03 -12.01 -23.65
CA TYR A 143 22.59 -13.27 -24.15
C TYR A 143 23.97 -13.64 -23.56
N ALA A 144 24.86 -12.66 -23.37
CA ALA A 144 26.20 -12.88 -22.82
C ALA A 144 26.20 -13.58 -21.45
N VAL A 145 25.30 -13.19 -20.54
CA VAL A 145 25.25 -13.77 -19.18
C VAL A 145 24.63 -15.17 -19.22
N ALA A 146 23.60 -15.38 -20.04
CA ALA A 146 22.96 -16.68 -20.22
C ALA A 146 23.92 -17.72 -20.81
N VAL A 147 24.75 -17.33 -21.79
CA VAL A 147 25.77 -18.19 -22.40
C VAL A 147 26.84 -18.58 -21.38
N GLN A 148 27.33 -17.63 -20.59
CA GLN A 148 28.36 -17.90 -19.60
C GLN A 148 27.85 -18.84 -18.49
N GLN A 149 26.59 -18.67 -18.07
CA GLN A 149 25.94 -19.56 -17.10
C GLN A 149 25.73 -20.97 -17.67
N ALA A 150 25.24 -21.10 -18.90
CA ALA A 150 25.03 -22.39 -19.54
C ALA A 150 26.33 -23.16 -19.83
N GLN A 151 27.42 -22.44 -20.17
CA GLN A 151 28.75 -23.05 -20.32
C GLN A 151 29.29 -23.56 -18.98
N THR A 152 29.01 -22.84 -17.88
CA THR A 152 29.46 -23.22 -16.55
C THR A 152 28.63 -24.38 -15.97
N SER A 153 27.32 -24.47 -16.29
CA SER A 153 26.45 -25.54 -15.80
C SER A 153 26.65 -26.88 -16.52
N GLY A 154 27.15 -26.89 -17.76
CA GLY A 154 27.42 -28.10 -18.52
C GLY A 154 26.18 -28.90 -18.96
N ASP A 155 24.98 -28.35 -18.78
CA ASP A 155 23.71 -28.97 -19.15
C ASP A 155 23.38 -28.74 -20.64
N LEU A 156 23.33 -29.83 -21.41
CA LEU A 156 23.04 -29.80 -22.85
C LEU A 156 21.67 -29.22 -23.18
N ALA A 157 20.66 -29.43 -22.32
CA ALA A 157 19.32 -28.91 -22.54
C ALA A 157 19.29 -27.39 -22.38
N GLN A 158 19.99 -26.86 -21.36
CA GLN A 158 20.14 -25.42 -21.17
C GLN A 158 20.93 -24.77 -22.30
N LEU A 159 22.01 -25.39 -22.76
CA LEU A 159 22.81 -24.88 -23.88
C LEU A 159 21.97 -24.73 -25.16
N LYS A 160 21.16 -25.74 -25.52
CA LYS A 160 20.27 -25.67 -26.68
C LYS A 160 19.20 -24.58 -26.55
N SER A 161 18.65 -24.42 -25.35
CA SER A 161 17.68 -23.37 -25.06
C SER A 161 18.29 -21.97 -25.24
N VAL A 162 19.49 -21.75 -24.71
CA VAL A 162 20.18 -20.46 -24.84
C VAL A 162 20.54 -20.15 -26.29
N VAL A 163 20.98 -21.16 -27.07
CA VAL A 163 21.26 -20.98 -28.51
C VAL A 163 19.99 -20.59 -29.29
N SER A 164 18.87 -21.29 -29.09
CA SER A 164 17.61 -20.97 -29.76
C SER A 164 17.11 -19.56 -29.40
N GLN A 165 17.25 -19.16 -28.13
CA GLN A 165 16.94 -17.79 -27.70
C GLN A 165 17.86 -16.76 -28.35
N GLY A 166 19.15 -17.05 -28.50
CA GLY A 166 20.13 -16.20 -29.19
C GLY A 166 19.82 -16.02 -30.67
N GLU A 167 19.44 -17.10 -31.37
CA GLU A 167 19.03 -17.06 -32.78
C GLU A 167 17.77 -16.22 -32.97
N GLN A 168 16.79 -16.34 -32.07
CA GLN A 168 15.57 -15.54 -32.10
C GLN A 168 15.86 -14.04 -31.86
N GLN A 169 16.78 -13.72 -30.95
CA GLN A 169 17.24 -12.34 -30.73
C GLN A 169 18.00 -11.79 -31.93
N LEU A 170 18.84 -12.60 -32.58
CA LEU A 170 19.56 -12.20 -33.78
C LEU A 170 18.62 -11.98 -34.97
N ALA A 171 17.61 -12.83 -35.14
CA ALA A 171 16.56 -12.65 -36.15
C ALA A 171 15.79 -11.33 -35.95
N ASN A 172 15.55 -10.95 -34.69
CA ASN A 172 14.86 -9.71 -34.35
C ASN A 172 15.76 -8.46 -34.37
N SER A 173 17.08 -8.59 -34.58
CA SER A 173 18.04 -7.48 -34.53
C SER A 173 17.73 -6.37 -35.54
N GLY A 174 17.27 -6.71 -36.74
CA GLY A 174 16.87 -5.73 -37.76
C GLY A 174 15.64 -4.91 -37.34
N ALA A 175 14.64 -5.56 -36.75
CA ALA A 175 13.44 -4.89 -36.22
C ALA A 175 13.78 -3.99 -35.03
N LEU A 176 14.68 -4.44 -34.14
CA LEU A 176 15.18 -3.62 -33.03
C LEU A 176 15.90 -2.37 -33.53
N ARG A 177 16.74 -2.49 -34.57
CA ARG A 177 17.46 -1.35 -35.13
C ARG A 177 16.52 -0.32 -35.75
N SER A 178 15.52 -0.79 -36.51
CA SER A 178 14.44 0.06 -37.04
C SER A 178 13.68 0.80 -35.93
N ALA A 179 13.31 0.09 -34.86
CA ALA A 179 12.59 0.70 -33.74
C ALA A 179 13.45 1.73 -32.98
N LEU A 180 14.76 1.46 -32.87
CA LEU A 180 15.70 2.37 -32.23
C LEU A 180 15.92 3.64 -33.05
N ASP A 181 16.00 3.53 -34.37
CA ASP A 181 16.09 4.68 -35.28
C ASP A 181 14.81 5.53 -35.22
N GLN A 182 13.63 4.89 -35.16
CA GLN A 182 12.35 5.58 -34.96
C GLN A 182 12.28 6.31 -33.61
N LEU A 183 12.74 5.66 -32.54
CA LEU A 183 12.76 6.25 -31.21
C LEU A 183 13.72 7.44 -31.14
N ASN A 184 14.91 7.33 -31.75
CA ASN A 184 15.88 8.43 -31.83
C ASN A 184 15.33 9.61 -32.64
N ALA A 185 14.59 9.36 -33.72
CA ALA A 185 13.95 10.42 -34.50
C ALA A 185 12.87 11.16 -33.68
N GLU A 186 12.11 10.44 -32.85
CA GLU A 186 11.12 11.05 -31.97
C GLU A 186 11.76 11.84 -30.82
N ILE A 187 12.85 11.34 -30.24
CA ILE A 187 13.65 12.07 -29.24
C ILE A 187 14.15 13.39 -29.84
N ALA A 188 14.76 13.36 -31.03
CA ALA A 188 15.25 14.57 -31.71
C ALA A 188 14.13 15.58 -32.01
N ARG A 189 12.92 15.10 -32.37
CA ARG A 189 11.75 15.95 -32.56
C ARG A 189 11.31 16.64 -31.27
N LEU A 190 11.32 15.91 -30.15
CA LEU A 190 10.90 16.42 -28.85
C LEU A 190 11.94 17.39 -28.24
N GLU A 191 13.23 17.18 -28.51
CA GLU A 191 14.31 18.07 -28.05
C GLU A 191 14.40 19.38 -28.86
N ALA A 192 13.92 19.39 -30.11
CA ALA A 192 13.89 20.59 -30.95
C ALA A 192 12.70 21.54 -30.68
N ARG A 193 11.91 21.27 -29.63
CA ARG A 193 10.69 22.01 -29.27
C ARG A 193 10.86 22.79 -27.97
#